data_AF-A0A2G1ZYV9-F1
#
_entry.id   AF-A0A2G1ZYV9-F1
#
_cell.length_a   1.000
_cell.length_b   1.000
_cell.length_c   1.000
_cell.angle_alpha   90.00
_cell.angle_beta   90.00
_cell.angle_gamma   90.00
#
_symmetry.space_group_name_H-M   'P 1'
#
loop_
_entity.id
_entity.type
_entity.pdbx_description
1 polymer ?
#
loop_
_entity_poly.entity_id
_entity_poly.type
_entity_poly.pdbx_seq_one_letter_code
_entity_poly.pdbx_strand_id
1 'polypeptide(L)'
;MSRINTNVSSLTAQRVLATNNFSLNSSLERLSTGLRINRGKDDPAGLIASENLRAEIKSVGAAINNAERAERVVNIAEGGLSEVSGLLTELQGLITNSANDAGLSKAEKEANRVILCFNRSAIQTEEKEFVVRNVDNS
;
A
#
# COMPACT_ATOMS: atom_id res chain seq x y z
N MET A 1 69.89 26.71 24.49
CA MET A 1 69.67 25.33 23.99
C MET A 1 68.17 25.07 23.86
N SER A 2 67.55 25.25 22.66
CA SER A 2 66.09 25.00 22.50
C SER A 2 65.66 24.66 21.06
N ARG A 3 66.46 23.86 20.35
CA ARG A 3 66.05 23.30 19.04
C ARG A 3 66.30 21.79 18.90
N ILE A 4 66.89 21.16 19.92
CA ILE A 4 67.30 19.74 19.90
C ILE A 4 66.20 18.82 20.47
N ASN A 5 65.35 19.32 21.37
CA ASN A 5 64.36 18.47 22.08
C ASN A 5 62.98 18.42 21.43
N THR A 6 62.63 19.33 20.52
CA THR A 6 61.33 19.34 19.85
C THR A 6 61.50 19.58 18.36
N ASN A 7 61.22 18.53 17.58
CA ASN A 7 61.27 18.60 16.13
C ASN A 7 59.97 19.23 15.59
N VAL A 8 60.01 20.55 15.39
CA VAL A 8 58.83 21.35 14.97
C VAL A 8 58.35 20.97 13.57
N SER A 9 59.24 20.59 12.65
CA SER A 9 58.86 20.14 11.31
C SER A 9 58.15 18.78 11.35
N SER A 10 58.63 17.84 12.19
CA SER A 10 57.96 16.57 12.44
C SER A 10 56.57 16.76 13.06
N LEU A 11 56.44 17.65 14.06
CA LEU A 11 55.16 17.95 14.70
C LEU A 11 54.15 18.57 13.71
N THR A 12 54.63 19.44 12.81
CA THR A 12 53.81 20.04 11.76
C THR A 12 53.37 18.98 10.74
N ALA A 13 54.30 18.11 10.32
CA ALA A 13 53.98 16.99 9.42
C ALA A 13 52.94 16.04 10.01
N GLN A 14 53.05 15.69 11.30
CA GLN A 14 52.05 14.87 12.00
C GLN A 14 50.67 15.54 12.06
N ARG A 15 50.63 16.87 12.28
CA ARG A 15 49.37 17.63 12.34
C ARG A 15 48.68 17.71 10.97
N VAL A 16 49.46 17.89 9.90
CA VAL A 16 48.97 17.84 8.50
C VAL A 16 48.50 16.42 8.16
N LEU A 17 49.27 15.39 8.52
CA LEU A 17 48.90 13.98 8.31
C LEU A 17 47.59 13.63 9.01
N ALA A 18 47.39 14.07 10.26
CA ALA A 18 46.15 13.86 11.00
C ALA A 18 44.94 14.50 10.28
N THR A 19 45.12 15.71 9.74
CA THR A 19 44.08 16.41 8.98
C THR A 19 43.75 15.67 7.68
N ASN A 20 44.77 15.20 6.95
CA ASN A 20 44.59 14.42 5.73
C ASN A 20 43.89 13.08 6.00
N ASN A 21 44.26 12.40 7.08
CA ASN A 21 43.58 11.17 7.50
C ASN A 21 42.11 11.40 7.85
N PHE A 22 41.76 12.53 8.48
CA PHE A 22 40.37 12.86 8.77
C PHE A 22 39.56 13.08 7.48
N SER A 23 40.10 13.85 6.53
CA SER A 23 39.47 14.07 5.22
C SER A 23 39.32 12.78 4.40
N LEU A 24 40.33 11.90 4.43
CA LEU A 24 40.29 10.59 3.78
C LEU A 24 39.20 9.71 4.36
N ASN A 25 39.11 9.62 5.70
CA ASN A 25 38.06 8.84 6.36
C ASN A 25 36.66 9.35 6.03
N SER A 26 36.45 10.68 5.99
CA SER A 26 35.16 11.25 5.58
C SER A 26 34.81 10.90 4.13
N SER A 27 35.80 10.91 3.24
CA SER A 27 35.62 10.55 1.83
C SER A 27 35.28 9.05 1.67
N LEU A 28 35.94 8.18 2.43
CA LEU A 28 35.64 6.75 2.48
C LEU A 28 34.25 6.46 3.05
N GLU A 29 33.83 7.18 4.09
CA GLU A 29 32.49 7.05 4.68
C GLU A 29 31.40 7.44 3.66
N ARG A 30 31.58 8.55 2.94
CA ARG A 30 30.68 8.96 1.84
C ARG A 30 30.68 7.96 0.69
N LEU A 31 31.83 7.40 0.33
CA LEU A 31 31.92 6.38 -0.71
C LEU A 31 31.19 5.08 -0.30
N SER A 32 31.37 4.64 0.95
CA SER A 32 30.76 3.39 1.45
C SER A 32 29.24 3.48 1.60
N THR A 33 28.71 4.66 1.89
CA THR A 33 27.28 4.90 2.11
C THR A 33 26.56 5.40 0.86
N GLY A 34 27.30 5.97 -0.10
CA GLY A 34 26.76 6.67 -1.25
C GLY A 34 26.07 8.00 -0.91
N LEU A 35 26.10 8.44 0.35
CA LEU A 35 25.43 9.65 0.82
C LEU A 35 26.45 10.76 1.06
N ARG A 36 26.11 11.97 0.60
CA ARG A 36 26.94 13.17 0.83
C ARG A 36 26.92 13.59 2.30
N ILE A 37 25.79 13.41 2.99
CA ILE A 37 25.56 13.79 4.39
C ILE A 37 25.37 12.49 5.19
N ASN A 38 26.37 12.11 6.00
CA ASN A 38 26.30 10.94 6.88
C ASN A 38 26.21 11.30 8.37
N ARG A 39 26.75 12.47 8.75
CA ARG A 39 26.80 12.91 10.14
C ARG A 39 26.00 14.20 10.29
N GLY A 40 25.06 14.22 11.23
CA GLY A 40 24.29 15.42 11.59
C GLY A 40 25.14 16.56 12.16
N LYS A 41 26.41 16.28 12.50
CA LYS A 41 27.39 17.29 12.93
C LYS A 41 27.88 18.17 11.78
N ASP A 42 27.96 17.65 10.55
CA ASP A 42 28.52 18.36 9.40
C ASP A 42 27.48 19.26 8.72
N ASP A 43 26.21 18.82 8.68
CA ASP A 43 25.07 19.57 8.15
C ASP A 43 23.74 19.10 8.80
N PRO A 44 23.36 19.64 9.97
CA PRO A 44 22.15 19.21 10.68
C PRO A 44 20.87 19.56 9.92
N ALA A 45 20.83 20.72 9.26
CA ALA A 45 19.66 21.15 8.50
C ALA A 45 19.45 20.30 7.24
N GLY A 46 20.52 20.02 6.50
CA GLY A 46 20.48 19.14 5.33
C GLY A 46 20.14 17.69 5.69
N LEU A 47 20.61 17.19 6.83
CA LEU A 47 20.21 15.86 7.32
C LEU A 47 18.72 15.81 7.68
N ILE A 48 18.20 16.79 8.42
CA ILE A 48 16.77 16.84 8.79
C ILE A 48 15.88 16.90 7.55
N ALA A 49 16.21 17.75 6.57
CA ALA A 49 15.46 17.83 5.32
C ALA A 49 15.48 16.49 4.55
N SER A 50 16.63 15.84 4.49
CA SER A 50 16.78 14.54 3.82
C SER A 50 15.97 13.43 4.51
N GLU A 51 15.96 13.40 5.84
CA GLU A 51 15.18 12.43 6.62
C GLU A 51 13.67 12.71 6.52
N ASN A 52 13.25 13.98 6.49
CA ASN A 52 11.85 14.33 6.24
C ASN A 52 11.39 13.84 4.86
N LEU A 53 12.18 14.09 3.81
CA LEU A 53 11.89 13.60 2.46
C LEU A 53 11.88 12.05 2.41
N ARG A 54 12.80 11.38 3.11
CA ARG A 54 12.83 9.92 3.21
C ARG A 54 11.57 9.37 3.90
N ALA A 55 11.11 10.03 4.96
CA ALA A 55 9.87 9.69 5.65
C ALA A 55 8.64 9.91 4.74
N GLU A 56 8.62 11.02 3.99
CA GLU A 56 7.56 11.33 3.03
C GLU A 56 7.50 10.29 1.91
N ILE A 57 8.63 9.90 1.32
CA ILE A 57 8.70 8.83 0.31
C ILE A 57 8.10 7.53 0.87
N LYS A 58 8.44 7.16 2.10
CA LYS A 58 7.88 5.96 2.74
C LYS A 58 6.37 6.08 2.97
N SER A 59 5.91 7.25 3.39
CA SER A 59 4.49 7.55 3.59
C SER A 59 3.71 7.48 2.28
N VAL A 60 4.23 8.09 1.21
CA VAL A 60 3.66 8.04 -0.14
C VAL A 60 3.61 6.61 -0.65
N GLY A 61 4.67 5.80 -0.45
CA GLY A 61 4.66 4.38 -0.81
C GLY A 61 3.55 3.61 -0.09
N ALA A 62 3.33 3.86 1.20
CA ALA A 62 2.21 3.28 1.93
C ALA A 62 0.85 3.77 1.41
N ALA A 63 0.72 5.06 1.08
CA ALA A 63 -0.50 5.63 0.52
C ALA A 63 -0.86 5.03 -0.85
N ILE A 64 0.14 4.78 -1.72
CA ILE A 64 -0.04 4.09 -3.01
C ILE A 64 -0.58 2.68 -2.77
N ASN A 65 0.06 1.90 -1.89
CA ASN A 65 -0.42 0.55 -1.56
C ASN A 65 -1.85 0.56 -0.98
N ASN A 66 -2.20 1.59 -0.21
CA ASN A 66 -3.56 1.76 0.31
C ASN A 66 -4.56 2.08 -0.81
N ALA A 67 -4.18 2.93 -1.77
CA ALA A 67 -5.01 3.25 -2.93
C ALA A 67 -5.23 2.03 -3.82
N GLU A 68 -4.19 1.22 -4.07
CA GLU A 68 -4.32 -0.04 -4.80
C GLU A 68 -5.22 -1.04 -4.08
N ARG A 69 -5.17 -1.11 -2.74
CA ARG A 69 -6.14 -1.92 -1.96
C ARG A 69 -7.56 -1.40 -2.14
N ALA A 70 -7.76 -0.09 -2.06
CA ALA A 70 -9.08 0.50 -2.27
C ALA A 70 -9.62 0.22 -3.68
N GLU A 71 -8.77 0.32 -4.71
CA GLU A 71 -9.12 -0.04 -6.08
C GLU A 71 -9.56 -1.51 -6.19
N ARG A 72 -8.82 -2.44 -5.58
CA ARG A 72 -9.22 -3.86 -5.55
C ARG A 72 -10.59 -4.06 -4.91
N VAL A 73 -10.86 -3.38 -3.80
CA VAL A 73 -12.17 -3.46 -3.12
C VAL A 73 -13.27 -2.91 -4.03
N VAL A 74 -13.03 -1.80 -4.72
CA VAL A 74 -13.99 -1.20 -5.66
C VAL A 74 -14.25 -2.14 -6.85
N ASN A 75 -13.22 -2.74 -7.44
CA ASN A 75 -13.38 -3.69 -8.55
C ASN A 75 -14.16 -4.94 -8.13
N ILE A 76 -13.93 -5.44 -6.90
CA ILE A 76 -14.73 -6.54 -6.35
C ILE A 76 -16.18 -6.10 -6.13
N ALA A 77 -16.41 -4.89 -5.61
CA ALA A 77 -17.74 -4.33 -5.43
C ALA A 77 -18.49 -4.18 -6.77
N GLU A 78 -17.81 -3.73 -7.83
CA GLU A 78 -18.39 -3.63 -9.18
C GLU A 78 -18.76 -5.01 -9.74
N GLY A 79 -17.89 -6.02 -9.55
CA GLY A 79 -18.19 -7.40 -9.93
C GLY A 79 -19.42 -7.96 -9.21
N GLY A 80 -19.51 -7.75 -7.89
CA GLY A 80 -20.68 -8.17 -7.11
C GLY A 80 -21.96 -7.43 -7.52
N LEU A 81 -21.90 -6.12 -7.75
CA LEU A 81 -23.05 -5.35 -8.24
C LEU A 81 -23.53 -5.83 -9.62
N SER A 82 -22.61 -6.22 -10.50
CA SER A 82 -22.95 -6.83 -11.80
C SER A 82 -23.69 -8.16 -11.62
N GLU A 83 -23.29 -8.99 -10.66
CA GLU A 83 -23.97 -10.25 -10.32
C GLU A 83 -25.39 -10.00 -9.78
N VAL A 84 -25.53 -9.08 -8.81
CA VAL A 84 -26.84 -8.67 -8.28
C VAL A 84 -27.75 -8.12 -9.38
N SER A 85 -27.23 -7.30 -10.30
CA SER A 85 -28.00 -6.77 -11.43
C SER A 85 -28.50 -7.87 -12.37
N GLY A 86 -27.68 -8.89 -12.60
CA GLY A 86 -28.07 -10.08 -13.37
C GLY A 86 -29.20 -10.85 -12.67
N LEU A 87 -29.03 -11.11 -11.37
CA LEU A 87 -30.03 -11.80 -10.55
C LEU A 87 -31.37 -11.05 -10.51
N LEU A 88 -31.35 -9.71 -10.41
CA LEU A 88 -32.58 -8.90 -10.43
C LEU A 88 -33.32 -8.99 -11.77
N THR A 89 -32.58 -9.03 -12.89
CA THR A 89 -33.16 -9.17 -14.23
C THR A 89 -33.81 -10.55 -14.40
N GLU A 90 -33.15 -11.61 -13.94
CA GLU A 90 -33.71 -12.95 -13.93
C GLU A 90 -34.95 -13.04 -13.03
N LEU A 91 -34.89 -12.44 -11.84
CA LEU A 91 -35.99 -12.35 -10.88
C LEU A 91 -37.22 -11.67 -11.51
N GLN A 92 -37.02 -10.55 -12.23
CA GLN A 92 -38.10 -9.87 -12.95
C GLN A 92 -38.73 -10.76 -14.04
N GLY A 93 -37.93 -11.53 -14.77
CA GLY A 93 -38.41 -12.52 -15.74
C GLY A 93 -39.24 -13.62 -15.08
N LEU A 94 -38.77 -14.17 -13.96
CA LEU A 94 -39.48 -15.19 -13.20
C LEU A 94 -40.79 -14.69 -12.59
N ILE A 95 -40.84 -13.45 -12.09
CA ILE A 95 -42.09 -12.82 -11.61
C ILE A 95 -43.08 -12.69 -12.76
N THR A 96 -42.64 -12.18 -13.92
CA THR A 96 -43.50 -12.00 -15.09
C THR A 96 -44.04 -13.35 -15.59
N ASN A 97 -43.18 -14.37 -15.63
CA ASN A 97 -43.58 -15.74 -15.98
C ASN A 97 -44.55 -16.33 -14.95
N SER A 98 -44.30 -16.14 -13.65
CA SER A 98 -45.21 -16.62 -12.59
C SER A 98 -46.56 -15.90 -12.57
N ALA A 99 -46.63 -14.65 -13.04
CA ALA A 99 -47.87 -13.87 -13.13
C ALA A 99 -48.70 -14.22 -14.37
N ASN A 100 -48.12 -14.89 -15.37
CA ASN A 100 -48.84 -15.36 -16.55
C ASN A 100 -49.65 -16.63 -16.23
N ASP A 101 -50.96 -16.46 -16.03
CA ASP A 101 -51.88 -17.56 -15.70
C ASP A 101 -52.27 -18.46 -16.87
N ALA A 102 -52.08 -18.00 -18.11
CA ALA A 102 -52.65 -18.62 -19.32
C ALA A 102 -51.84 -19.78 -19.94
N GLY A 103 -50.75 -20.24 -19.32
CA GLY A 103 -49.89 -21.26 -19.96
C GLY A 103 -48.97 -22.10 -19.06
N LEU A 104 -49.06 -21.99 -17.73
CA LEU A 104 -48.17 -22.70 -16.80
C LEU A 104 -48.94 -23.67 -15.90
N SER A 105 -48.45 -24.91 -15.81
CA SER A 105 -48.90 -25.94 -14.88
C SER A 105 -48.66 -25.51 -13.43
N LYS A 106 -49.48 -26.02 -12.49
CA LYS A 106 -49.29 -25.76 -11.05
C LYS A 106 -47.89 -26.15 -10.55
N ALA A 107 -47.30 -27.20 -11.13
CA ALA A 107 -45.94 -27.64 -10.80
C ALA A 107 -44.86 -26.62 -11.24
N GLU A 108 -45.03 -25.98 -12.40
CA GLU A 108 -44.09 -24.98 -12.92
C GLU A 108 -44.16 -23.66 -12.14
N LYS A 109 -45.36 -23.29 -11.66
CA LYS A 109 -45.54 -22.15 -10.75
C LYS A 109 -44.86 -22.36 -9.40
N GLU A 110 -44.94 -23.57 -8.85
CA GLU A 110 -44.26 -23.94 -7.60
C GLU A 110 -42.72 -23.91 -7.76
N ALA A 111 -42.21 -24.41 -8.90
CA ALA A 111 -40.79 -24.35 -9.22
C ALA A 111 -40.27 -22.91 -9.35
N ASN A 112 -40.99 -22.03 -10.06
CA ASN A 112 -40.63 -20.62 -10.18
C ASN A 112 -40.64 -19.89 -8.83
N ARG A 113 -41.54 -20.25 -7.90
CA ARG A 113 -41.55 -19.71 -6.53
C ARG A 113 -40.33 -20.11 -5.71
N VAL A 114 -39.85 -21.35 -5.84
CA VAL A 114 -38.63 -21.82 -5.16
C VAL A 114 -37.40 -21.09 -5.71
N ILE A 115 -37.31 -20.91 -7.04
CA ILE A 115 -36.21 -20.14 -7.66
C ILE A 115 -36.24 -18.67 -7.21
N LEU A 116 -37.42 -18.06 -7.11
CA LEU A 116 -37.59 -16.71 -6.57
C LEU A 116 -37.12 -16.58 -5.11
N CYS A 117 -37.41 -17.59 -4.28
CA CYS A 117 -36.95 -17.64 -2.90
C CYS A 117 -35.42 -17.78 -2.81
N PHE A 118 -34.85 -18.62 -3.68
CA PHE A 118 -33.40 -18.83 -3.76
C PHE A 118 -32.66 -17.55 -4.19
N ASN A 119 -33.08 -16.90 -5.28
CA ASN A 119 -32.46 -15.66 -5.76
C ASN A 119 -32.57 -14.52 -4.73
N ARG A 120 -33.69 -14.45 -4.01
CA ARG A 120 -33.85 -13.52 -2.88
C ARG A 120 -32.85 -13.81 -1.75
N SER A 121 -32.61 -15.08 -1.43
CA SER A 121 -31.64 -15.48 -0.39
C SER A 121 -30.18 -15.27 -0.82
N ALA A 122 -29.87 -15.43 -2.11
CA ALA A 122 -28.54 -15.18 -2.67
C ALA A 122 -28.12 -13.71 -2.53
N ILE A 123 -29.00 -12.77 -2.91
CA ILE A 123 -28.78 -11.32 -2.75
C ILE A 123 -28.51 -10.95 -1.28
N GLN A 124 -29.20 -11.58 -0.32
CA GLN A 124 -28.97 -11.36 1.12
C GLN A 124 -27.65 -11.95 1.64
N THR A 125 -27.06 -12.91 0.94
CA THR A 125 -25.85 -13.61 1.37
C THR A 125 -24.59 -12.88 0.86
N GLU A 126 -24.60 -12.38 -0.37
CA GLU A 126 -23.52 -11.56 -0.93
C GLU A 126 -23.26 -10.28 -0.13
N GLU A 127 -24.33 -9.64 0.37
CA GLU A 127 -24.23 -8.43 1.20
C GLU A 127 -23.48 -8.69 2.52
N LYS A 128 -23.62 -9.89 3.09
CA LYS A 128 -22.90 -10.31 4.30
C LYS A 128 -21.46 -10.75 4.02
N GLU A 129 -21.23 -11.42 2.91
CA GLU A 129 -19.90 -11.91 2.54
C GLU A 129 -18.95 -10.78 2.13
N PHE A 130 -19.49 -9.69 1.55
CA PHE A 130 -18.76 -8.46 1.26
C PHE A 130 -18.20 -7.78 2.52
N VAL A 131 -18.93 -7.80 3.65
CA VAL A 131 -18.44 -7.24 4.92
C VAL A 131 -17.30 -8.09 5.50
N VAL A 132 -17.39 -9.41 5.39
CA VAL A 132 -16.41 -10.35 5.98
C VAL A 132 -15.09 -10.36 5.21
N ARG A 133 -15.12 -10.47 3.87
CA ARG A 133 -13.88 -10.51 3.05
C ARG A 133 -13.06 -9.22 3.11
N ASN A 134 -13.67 -8.08 3.44
CA ASN A 134 -12.98 -6.79 3.60
C ASN A 134 -12.34 -6.59 4.98
N VAL A 135 -12.81 -7.31 6.01
CA VAL A 135 -12.24 -7.26 7.37
C VAL A 135 -11.07 -8.24 7.53
N ASP A 136 -11.11 -9.38 6.85
CA ASP A 136 -10.11 -10.45 7.00
C ASP A 136 -8.79 -10.21 6.24
N ASN A 137 -8.65 -9.10 5.51
CA ASN A 137 -7.44 -8.74 4.75
C ASN A 137 -6.71 -7.50 5.29
N SER A 138 -6.87 -7.21 6.59
CA SER A 138 -6.09 -6.21 7.35
C SER A 138 -5.11 -6.87 8.30
#